data_AF-A0A5C6M6U9-F1
#
_entry.id   AF-A0A5C6M6U9-F1
#
_cell.length_a   1.000
_cell.length_b   1.000
_cell.length_c   1.000
_cell.angle_alpha   90.00
_cell.angle_beta   90.00
_cell.angle_gamma   90.00
#
_symmetry.space_group_name_H-M   'P 1'
#
loop_
_entity.id
_entity.type
_entity.pdbx_description
1 polymer ?
#
loop_
_entity_poly.entity_id
_entity_poly.type
_entity_poly.pdbx_seq_one_letter_code
_entity_poly.pdbx_strand_id
1 'polypeptide(L)'
;MSNCMLRGFAFVLGVSVLMGSGGSTVYADWVPGEGMAASMAINILLGKEIEENSDLGFCDTCYMGAYIQPGQDSWFQMPLEAGVQYVFAGAVDKKCDLDILIEDGSGQRLAVDAGSDNIPVVRFTPPATLVYKVRLKLFSGPGSRFCGIVLLKEGGWTLPVGNLGAAAGQMLQRCERVSSVVPARFLEVPGEWAVIGSVCRNGGTAGWRDMKFGSGRRVVVTGADSHSRDTDLRLTRDNGSGSEVDEDDESDNEPVLEFRSRSSDRYSLHIENARSSGATIIMTALLEVEN
;
A
#
# COMPACT_ATOMS: atom_id res chain seq x y z
N MET A 1 -32.30 -23.44 -5.38
CA MET A 1 -32.16 -22.50 -6.50
C MET A 1 -32.83 -21.21 -6.08
N SER A 2 -32.05 -20.24 -5.57
CA SER A 2 -32.56 -18.92 -5.18
C SER A 2 -31.62 -17.89 -5.78
N ASN A 3 -32.11 -17.20 -6.80
CA ASN A 3 -31.45 -16.07 -7.43
C ASN A 3 -31.54 -14.87 -6.49
N CYS A 4 -30.40 -14.41 -5.97
CA CYS A 4 -30.29 -13.10 -5.32
C CYS A 4 -29.71 -12.12 -6.33
N MET A 5 -30.56 -11.24 -6.87
CA MET A 5 -30.16 -10.11 -7.70
C MET A 5 -29.44 -9.08 -6.84
N LEU A 6 -28.15 -8.80 -7.10
CA LEU A 6 -27.54 -7.54 -6.68
C LEU A 6 -28.08 -6.42 -7.58
N ARG A 7 -28.78 -5.46 -6.99
CA ARG A 7 -29.14 -4.19 -7.62
C ARG A 7 -27.93 -3.27 -7.59
N GLY A 8 -27.63 -2.65 -8.74
CA GLY A 8 -26.56 -1.67 -8.89
C GLY A 8 -26.77 -0.43 -8.01
N PHE A 9 -25.68 -0.01 -7.37
CA PHE A 9 -25.60 1.25 -6.63
C PHE A 9 -24.64 2.19 -7.37
N ALA A 10 -25.17 3.33 -7.82
CA ALA A 10 -24.37 4.44 -8.31
C ALA A 10 -23.99 5.33 -7.12
N PHE A 11 -22.69 5.52 -6.88
CA PHE A 11 -22.17 6.35 -5.78
C PHE A 11 -21.73 7.72 -6.31
N VAL A 12 -22.31 8.79 -5.74
CA VAL A 12 -21.84 10.17 -5.91
C VAL A 12 -21.13 10.57 -4.61
N LEU A 13 -19.82 10.36 -4.55
CA LEU A 13 -18.95 10.95 -3.53
C LEU A 13 -18.47 12.32 -4.02
N GLY A 14 -18.95 13.38 -3.35
CA GLY A 14 -18.38 14.72 -3.43
C GLY A 14 -17.52 14.95 -2.20
N VAL A 15 -16.20 14.90 -2.37
CA VAL A 15 -15.23 15.36 -1.36
C VAL A 15 -14.68 16.68 -1.86
N SER A 16 -15.03 17.79 -1.19
CA SER A 16 -14.45 19.11 -1.45
C SER A 16 -13.21 19.29 -0.60
N VAL A 17 -12.04 19.37 -1.24
CA VAL A 17 -10.80 19.84 -0.62
C VAL A 17 -10.63 21.32 -0.99
N LEU A 18 -10.54 22.19 0.02
CA LEU A 18 -10.25 23.61 -0.16
C LEU A 18 -8.74 23.78 -0.49
N MET A 19 -8.42 24.30 -1.67
CA MET A 19 -7.06 24.69 -2.05
C MET A 19 -6.97 26.21 -2.25
N GLY A 20 -5.98 26.83 -1.61
CA GLY A 20 -5.63 28.24 -1.77
C GLY A 20 -4.90 28.48 -3.10
N SER A 21 -5.23 29.58 -3.76
CA SER A 21 -4.68 29.97 -5.06
C SER A 21 -3.41 30.82 -4.92
N GLY A 22 -2.39 30.52 -5.72
CA GLY A 22 -1.23 31.41 -5.87
C GLY A 22 -0.18 30.93 -6.88
N GLY A 23 -0.09 31.63 -8.02
CA GLY A 23 1.17 32.02 -8.71
C GLY A 23 2.01 30.95 -9.42
N SER A 24 1.96 30.96 -10.76
CA SER A 24 2.74 30.11 -11.67
C SER A 24 4.22 30.47 -11.77
N THR A 25 5.10 29.53 -11.45
CA THR A 25 6.42 29.35 -12.06
C THR A 25 6.60 27.86 -12.35
N VAL A 26 7.21 27.52 -13.48
CA VAL A 26 7.33 26.16 -14.00
C VAL A 26 8.32 25.36 -13.15
N TYR A 27 7.82 24.78 -12.07
CA TYR A 27 8.27 23.49 -11.52
C TYR A 27 7.13 22.51 -11.76
N ALA A 28 7.38 21.48 -12.56
CA ALA A 28 6.48 20.36 -12.70
C ALA A 28 6.70 19.38 -11.53
N ASP A 29 5.59 18.91 -10.99
CA ASP A 29 5.42 17.53 -10.50
C ASP A 29 6.00 17.11 -9.15
N TRP A 30 5.80 17.91 -8.11
CA TRP A 30 5.49 17.30 -6.80
C TRP A 30 4.55 18.21 -5.97
N VAL A 31 3.26 17.94 -6.09
CA VAL A 31 2.18 18.28 -5.13
C VAL A 31 1.83 16.93 -4.51
N PRO A 32 1.76 16.77 -3.18
CA PRO A 32 1.77 15.47 -2.48
C PRO A 32 0.84 14.48 -3.18
N GLY A 33 1.41 13.60 -4.01
CA GLY A 33 0.71 12.83 -5.05
C GLY A 33 -0.69 13.34 -5.38
N GLU A 34 -0.86 14.38 -6.20
CA GLU A 34 -2.19 14.82 -6.62
C GLU A 34 -2.95 13.61 -7.22
N GLY A 35 -4.05 13.20 -6.57
CA GLY A 35 -4.78 11.95 -6.85
C GLY A 35 -4.38 10.73 -5.99
N MET A 36 -3.15 10.64 -5.47
CA MET A 36 -2.72 9.63 -4.50
C MET A 36 -3.46 9.76 -3.18
N ALA A 37 -3.43 10.92 -2.52
CA ALA A 37 -4.09 11.08 -1.22
C ALA A 37 -5.60 10.78 -1.32
N ALA A 38 -6.21 11.18 -2.43
CA ALA A 38 -7.59 10.84 -2.75
C ALA A 38 -7.78 9.32 -2.98
N SER A 39 -6.89 8.68 -3.75
CA SER A 39 -6.93 7.24 -4.01
C SER A 39 -6.73 6.43 -2.72
N MET A 40 -5.77 6.80 -1.87
CA MET A 40 -5.58 6.23 -0.53
C MET A 40 -6.84 6.38 0.31
N ALA A 41 -7.43 7.58 0.37
CA ALA A 41 -8.65 7.82 1.13
C ALA A 41 -9.82 6.97 0.64
N ILE A 42 -10.02 6.86 -0.68
CA ILE A 42 -11.06 5.99 -1.27
C ILE A 42 -10.84 4.53 -0.88
N ASN A 43 -9.59 4.03 -0.97
CA ASN A 43 -9.27 2.66 -0.59
C ASN A 43 -9.48 2.39 0.91
N ILE A 44 -9.04 3.31 1.77
CA ILE A 44 -9.25 3.22 3.22
C ILE A 44 -10.75 3.16 3.53
N LEU A 45 -11.55 4.04 2.93
CA LEU A 45 -13.00 4.05 3.12
C LEU A 45 -13.67 2.79 2.57
N LEU A 46 -13.20 2.26 1.44
CA LEU A 46 -13.67 0.97 0.90
C LEU A 46 -13.39 -0.18 1.87
N GLY A 47 -12.18 -0.26 2.42
CA GLY A 47 -11.84 -1.26 3.43
C GLY A 47 -12.70 -1.14 4.68
N LYS A 48 -12.91 0.08 5.17
CA LYS A 48 -13.79 0.37 6.31
C LYS A 48 -15.23 -0.03 6.05
N GLU A 49 -15.76 0.25 4.87
CA GLU A 49 -17.12 -0.15 4.48
C GLU A 49 -17.26 -1.68 4.50
N ILE A 50 -16.27 -2.41 4.00
CA ILE A 50 -16.28 -3.88 4.02
C ILE A 50 -16.22 -4.40 5.47
N GLU A 51 -15.31 -3.87 6.29
CA GLU A 51 -15.19 -4.24 7.70
C GLU A 51 -16.48 -3.99 8.49
N GLU A 52 -17.11 -2.83 8.31
CA GLU A 52 -18.32 -2.44 9.07
C GLU A 52 -19.57 -3.24 8.67
N ASN A 53 -19.58 -3.82 7.47
CA ASN A 53 -20.71 -4.58 6.93
C ASN A 53 -20.43 -6.08 6.77
N SER A 54 -19.39 -6.61 7.42
CA SER A 54 -19.08 -8.05 7.40
C SER A 54 -18.35 -8.51 8.67
N ASP A 55 -18.03 -9.80 8.74
CA ASP A 55 -17.21 -10.37 9.83
C ASP A 55 -15.69 -10.30 9.55
N LEU A 56 -15.29 -9.48 8.56
CA LEU A 56 -13.91 -9.31 8.14
C LEU A 56 -13.25 -8.14 8.85
N GLY A 57 -11.95 -8.27 9.14
CA GLY A 57 -11.09 -7.16 9.57
C GLY A 57 -9.86 -7.05 8.69
N PHE A 58 -9.06 -6.00 8.85
CA PHE A 58 -7.84 -5.80 8.07
C PHE A 58 -6.78 -6.87 8.35
N CYS A 59 -6.03 -7.25 7.31
CA CYS A 59 -4.84 -8.09 7.43
C CYS A 59 -3.68 -7.33 8.11
N ASP A 60 -2.63 -8.06 8.53
CA ASP A 60 -1.40 -7.45 9.06
C ASP A 60 -0.74 -6.54 8.02
N THR A 61 -0.72 -6.94 6.75
CA THR A 61 -0.63 -6.00 5.64
C THR A 61 -2.03 -5.49 5.34
N CYS A 62 -2.34 -4.25 5.66
CA CYS A 62 -3.70 -3.72 5.51
C CYS A 62 -3.91 -2.92 4.22
N TYR A 63 -2.83 -2.38 3.64
CA TYR A 63 -2.89 -1.50 2.48
C TYR A 63 -1.64 -1.64 1.60
N MET A 64 -1.79 -1.53 0.30
CA MET A 64 -0.67 -1.32 -0.63
C MET A 64 -1.06 -0.34 -1.73
N GLY A 65 -0.09 0.43 -2.21
CA GLY A 65 -0.31 1.39 -3.30
C GLY A 65 0.87 1.47 -4.25
N ALA A 66 0.60 1.62 -5.55
CA ALA A 66 1.61 1.64 -6.61
C ALA A 66 1.21 2.58 -7.75
N TYR A 67 2.20 3.15 -8.44
CA TYR A 67 1.98 3.81 -9.73
C TYR A 67 1.98 2.76 -10.85
N ILE A 68 0.82 2.56 -11.47
CA ILE A 68 0.63 1.51 -12.49
C ILE A 68 0.31 2.18 -13.83
N GLN A 69 1.01 1.78 -14.88
CA GLN A 69 0.71 2.19 -16.26
C GLN A 69 -0.42 1.35 -16.85
N PRO A 70 -1.25 1.89 -17.77
CA PRO A 70 -2.27 1.11 -18.46
C PRO A 70 -1.68 -0.15 -19.11
N GLY A 71 -2.32 -1.29 -18.88
CA GLY A 71 -1.88 -2.62 -19.31
C GLY A 71 -0.86 -3.30 -18.39
N GLN A 72 -0.30 -2.60 -17.39
CA GLN A 72 0.69 -3.14 -16.43
C GLN A 72 0.05 -3.53 -15.09
N ASP A 73 0.79 -4.29 -14.29
CA ASP A 73 0.40 -4.72 -12.95
C ASP A 73 1.47 -4.48 -11.90
N SER A 74 1.03 -4.35 -10.65
CA SER A 74 1.86 -4.54 -9.45
C SER A 74 1.37 -5.77 -8.71
N TRP A 75 2.28 -6.51 -8.07
CA TRP A 75 1.93 -7.77 -7.44
C TRP A 75 2.75 -8.01 -6.18
N PHE A 76 2.22 -8.85 -5.31
CA PHE A 76 2.94 -9.34 -4.15
C PHE A 76 2.57 -10.79 -3.89
N GLN A 77 3.40 -11.44 -3.09
CA GLN A 77 3.14 -12.78 -2.58
C GLN A 77 2.81 -12.70 -1.10
N MET A 78 1.78 -13.41 -0.67
CA MET A 78 1.44 -13.52 0.73
C MET A 78 0.99 -14.94 1.10
N PRO A 79 1.33 -15.41 2.31
CA PRO A 79 0.74 -16.64 2.82
C PRO A 79 -0.74 -16.42 3.09
N LEU A 80 -1.59 -17.31 2.60
CA LEU A 80 -3.01 -17.37 2.93
C LEU A 80 -3.32 -18.71 3.60
N GLU A 81 -4.22 -18.68 4.58
CA GLU A 81 -4.59 -19.84 5.38
C GLU A 81 -5.77 -20.60 4.75
N ALA A 82 -5.69 -21.93 4.72
CA ALA A 82 -6.78 -22.77 4.20
C ALA A 82 -8.09 -22.51 4.95
N GLY A 83 -9.18 -22.30 4.21
CA GLY A 83 -10.51 -22.12 4.79
C GLY A 83 -10.81 -20.74 5.36
N VAL A 84 -9.81 -19.86 5.51
CA VAL A 84 -10.02 -18.46 5.96
C VAL A 84 -10.54 -17.62 4.78
N GLN A 85 -11.59 -16.85 5.00
CA GLN A 85 -12.08 -15.92 3.97
C GLN A 85 -11.21 -14.65 3.93
N TYR A 86 -10.74 -14.30 2.73
CA TYR A 86 -10.04 -13.05 2.44
C TYR A 86 -10.85 -12.20 1.46
N VAL A 87 -10.70 -10.87 1.59
CA VAL A 87 -11.17 -9.89 0.62
C VAL A 87 -10.02 -8.97 0.21
N PHE A 88 -9.88 -8.82 -1.10
CA PHE A 88 -8.97 -7.91 -1.74
C PHE A 88 -9.81 -6.90 -2.50
N ALA A 89 -9.73 -5.63 -2.10
CA ALA A 89 -10.54 -4.58 -2.71
C ALA A 89 -9.63 -3.44 -3.14
N GLY A 90 -9.76 -3.03 -4.40
CA GLY A 90 -8.95 -1.98 -4.99
C GLY A 90 -9.79 -0.77 -5.33
N ALA A 91 -9.13 0.38 -5.46
CA ALA A 91 -9.75 1.55 -6.05
C ALA A 91 -8.72 2.42 -6.77
N VAL A 92 -9.19 3.04 -7.84
CA VAL A 92 -8.46 4.05 -8.64
C VAL A 92 -9.45 5.12 -9.13
N ASP A 93 -8.95 6.14 -9.84
CA ASP A 93 -9.78 7.17 -10.48
C ASP A 93 -10.91 6.60 -11.34
N LYS A 94 -12.08 7.28 -11.32
CA LYS A 94 -13.33 6.84 -11.97
C LYS A 94 -13.25 6.62 -13.48
N LYS A 95 -12.22 7.14 -14.17
CA LYS A 95 -12.04 6.97 -15.62
C LYS A 95 -11.17 5.76 -15.99
N CYS A 96 -10.84 4.93 -15.01
CA CYS A 96 -9.94 3.79 -15.21
C CYS A 96 -10.69 2.46 -15.07
N ASP A 97 -10.04 1.42 -15.55
CA ASP A 97 -10.45 0.02 -15.42
C ASP A 97 -9.35 -0.69 -14.63
N LEU A 98 -9.69 -1.23 -13.46
CA LEU A 98 -8.77 -1.83 -12.50
C LEU A 98 -9.19 -3.25 -12.21
N ASP A 99 -8.27 -4.20 -12.38
CA ASP A 99 -8.52 -5.62 -12.13
C ASP A 99 -7.76 -6.09 -10.89
N ILE A 100 -8.31 -7.08 -10.19
CA ILE A 100 -7.59 -7.86 -9.17
C ILE A 100 -7.57 -9.33 -9.59
N LEU A 101 -6.42 -9.97 -9.48
CA LEU A 101 -6.22 -11.38 -9.80
C LEU A 101 -5.45 -12.09 -8.68
N ILE A 102 -5.92 -13.28 -8.30
CA ILE A 102 -5.23 -14.20 -7.39
C ILE A 102 -4.77 -15.42 -8.18
N GLU A 103 -3.48 -15.74 -8.07
CA GLU A 103 -2.84 -16.88 -8.70
C GLU A 103 -2.20 -17.80 -7.64
N ASP A 104 -2.11 -19.10 -7.94
CA ASP A 104 -1.30 -20.03 -7.16
C ASP A 104 0.19 -20.02 -7.59
N GLY A 105 1.00 -20.85 -6.93
CA GLY A 105 2.43 -20.99 -7.25
C GLY A 105 2.75 -21.55 -8.65
N SER A 106 1.76 -22.11 -9.36
CA SER A 106 1.89 -22.55 -10.76
C SER A 106 1.50 -21.46 -11.77
N GLY A 107 0.96 -20.34 -11.29
CA GLY A 107 0.40 -19.28 -12.12
C GLY A 107 -1.04 -19.55 -12.57
N GLN A 108 -1.72 -20.55 -11.98
CA GLN A 108 -3.13 -20.78 -12.25
C GLN A 108 -3.97 -19.67 -11.61
N ARG A 109 -4.85 -19.05 -12.41
CA ARG A 109 -5.81 -18.06 -11.93
C ARG A 109 -6.89 -18.73 -11.09
N LEU A 110 -7.01 -18.34 -9.82
CA LEU A 110 -7.95 -18.94 -8.88
C LEU A 110 -9.18 -18.05 -8.63
N ALA A 111 -8.99 -16.74 -8.58
CA ALA A 111 -10.06 -15.77 -8.42
C ALA A 111 -9.69 -14.47 -9.13
N VAL A 112 -10.67 -13.81 -9.75
CA VAL A 112 -10.45 -12.60 -10.53
C VAL A 112 -11.67 -11.69 -10.46
N ASP A 113 -11.41 -10.40 -10.37
CA ASP A 113 -12.34 -9.35 -10.79
C ASP A 113 -11.72 -8.66 -12.01
N ALA A 114 -12.43 -8.71 -13.12
CA ALA A 114 -12.04 -8.15 -14.42
C ALA A 114 -13.24 -7.42 -15.06
N GLY A 115 -14.16 -6.93 -14.22
CA GLY A 115 -15.22 -6.04 -14.64
C GLY A 115 -14.64 -4.69 -15.08
N SER A 116 -15.28 -4.05 -16.06
CA SER A 116 -14.86 -2.71 -16.50
C SER A 116 -15.28 -1.63 -15.52
N ASP A 117 -14.65 -1.61 -14.34
CA ASP A 117 -14.88 -0.66 -13.27
C ASP A 117 -13.57 -0.27 -12.56
N ASN A 118 -13.66 0.73 -11.68
CA ASN A 118 -12.51 1.29 -10.98
C ASN A 118 -12.43 0.85 -9.52
N ILE A 119 -13.26 -0.11 -9.09
CA ILE A 119 -13.39 -0.59 -7.71
C ILE A 119 -13.53 -2.14 -7.70
N PRO A 120 -12.52 -2.89 -8.16
CA PRO A 120 -12.55 -4.34 -8.18
C PRO A 120 -12.57 -4.93 -6.76
N VAL A 121 -13.34 -6.00 -6.56
CA VAL A 121 -13.42 -6.72 -5.28
C VAL A 121 -13.36 -8.22 -5.49
N VAL A 122 -12.30 -8.85 -4.98
CA VAL A 122 -12.13 -10.30 -5.00
C VAL A 122 -12.32 -10.89 -3.60
N ARG A 123 -13.28 -11.81 -3.48
CA ARG A 123 -13.46 -12.70 -2.32
C ARG A 123 -12.76 -14.03 -2.60
N PHE A 124 -11.94 -14.50 -1.68
CA PHE A 124 -11.18 -15.74 -1.86
C PHE A 124 -11.04 -16.52 -0.56
N THR A 125 -11.36 -17.81 -0.61
CA THR A 125 -11.14 -18.76 0.47
C THR A 125 -10.16 -19.82 -0.02
N PRO A 126 -8.88 -19.78 0.41
CA PRO A 126 -7.86 -20.68 -0.09
C PRO A 126 -8.22 -22.15 0.21
N PRO A 127 -8.06 -23.07 -0.75
CA PRO A 127 -8.24 -24.50 -0.48
C PRO A 127 -7.09 -25.12 0.31
N ALA A 128 -5.93 -24.45 0.37
CA ALA A 128 -4.73 -24.92 1.05
C ALA A 128 -3.96 -23.74 1.65
N THR A 129 -3.21 -23.98 2.73
CA THR A 129 -2.32 -22.97 3.33
C THR A 129 -1.06 -22.89 2.50
N LEU A 130 -0.95 -21.86 1.66
CA LEU A 130 0.14 -21.67 0.69
C LEU A 130 0.45 -20.20 0.51
N VAL A 131 1.54 -19.92 -0.20
CA VAL A 131 1.84 -18.58 -0.71
C VAL A 131 1.08 -18.39 -2.02
N TYR A 132 0.26 -17.35 -2.07
CA TYR A 132 -0.50 -16.94 -3.25
C TYR A 132 0.05 -15.64 -3.80
N LYS A 133 -0.10 -15.45 -5.11
CA LYS A 133 0.26 -14.21 -5.79
C LYS A 133 -0.99 -13.37 -6.01
N VAL A 134 -0.99 -12.16 -5.47
CA VAL A 134 -2.06 -11.17 -5.66
C VAL A 134 -1.55 -10.12 -6.62
N ARG A 135 -2.32 -9.81 -7.67
CA ARG A 135 -2.02 -8.78 -8.66
C ARG A 135 -3.09 -7.70 -8.65
N LEU A 136 -2.64 -6.46 -8.75
CA LEU A 136 -3.46 -5.30 -9.05
C LEU A 136 -3.04 -4.78 -10.42
N LYS A 137 -3.97 -4.75 -11.37
CA LYS A 137 -3.68 -4.38 -12.76
C LYS A 137 -4.51 -3.16 -13.16
N LEU A 138 -3.84 -2.14 -13.69
CA LEU A 138 -4.54 -1.06 -14.38
C LEU A 138 -4.83 -1.53 -15.80
N PHE A 139 -6.01 -2.09 -16.06
CA PHE A 139 -6.38 -2.60 -17.38
C PHE A 139 -6.39 -1.48 -18.42
N SER A 140 -7.04 -0.35 -18.11
CA SER A 140 -7.07 0.83 -18.97
C SER A 140 -7.23 2.14 -18.17
N GLY A 141 -6.82 3.27 -18.77
CA GLY A 141 -6.93 4.60 -18.14
C GLY A 141 -6.13 5.67 -18.88
N PRO A 142 -6.25 6.97 -18.51
CA PRO A 142 -5.65 8.09 -19.24
C PRO A 142 -4.13 8.27 -18.99
N GLY A 143 -3.40 7.20 -18.68
CA GLY A 143 -1.99 7.19 -18.29
C GLY A 143 -1.76 6.53 -16.94
N SER A 144 -0.55 6.65 -16.41
CA SER A 144 -0.17 6.09 -15.11
C SER A 144 -1.08 6.59 -13.99
N ARG A 145 -1.47 5.72 -13.07
CA ARG A 145 -2.31 6.09 -11.91
C ARG A 145 -1.79 5.45 -10.65
N PHE A 146 -1.96 6.16 -9.54
CA PHE A 146 -1.78 5.58 -8.22
C PHE A 146 -2.99 4.70 -7.90
N CYS A 147 -2.74 3.38 -7.91
CA CYS A 147 -3.74 2.36 -7.65
C CYS A 147 -3.50 1.80 -6.26
N GLY A 148 -4.56 1.70 -5.46
CA GLY A 148 -4.50 1.13 -4.11
C GLY A 148 -5.22 -0.21 -4.04
N ILE A 149 -4.85 -0.99 -3.02
CA ILE A 149 -5.54 -2.21 -2.62
C ILE A 149 -5.55 -2.30 -1.09
N VAL A 150 -6.70 -2.64 -0.53
CA VAL A 150 -6.87 -3.01 0.88
C VAL A 150 -7.09 -4.52 1.00
N LEU A 151 -6.57 -5.08 2.08
CA LEU A 151 -6.60 -6.50 2.36
C LEU A 151 -7.33 -6.75 3.66
N LEU A 152 -8.35 -7.61 3.61
CA LEU A 152 -9.15 -8.00 4.76
C LEU A 152 -9.21 -9.53 4.86
N LYS A 153 -9.39 -10.04 6.08
CA LYS A 153 -9.60 -11.45 6.38
C LYS A 153 -10.58 -11.65 7.54
N GLU A 154 -11.17 -12.83 7.59
CA GLU A 154 -11.91 -13.30 8.76
C GLU A 154 -10.99 -13.29 9.99
N GLY A 155 -11.48 -12.73 11.10
CA GLY A 155 -10.69 -12.55 12.32
C GLY A 155 -9.54 -11.55 12.21
N GLY A 156 -9.55 -10.68 11.20
CA GLY A 156 -8.59 -9.59 11.04
C GLY A 156 -8.79 -8.45 12.05
N TRP A 157 -8.02 -7.39 11.88
CA TRP A 157 -8.02 -6.23 12.76
C TRP A 157 -9.22 -5.32 12.53
N THR A 158 -9.90 -4.95 13.62
CA THR A 158 -10.83 -3.82 13.60
C THR A 158 -10.05 -2.53 13.77
N LEU A 159 -9.97 -1.71 12.71
CA LEU A 159 -9.13 -0.52 12.70
C LEU A 159 -9.96 0.76 12.71
N PRO A 160 -9.75 1.70 13.65
CA PRO A 160 -10.39 3.00 13.58
C PRO A 160 -9.95 3.76 12.32
N VAL A 161 -10.90 4.32 11.56
CA VAL A 161 -10.59 5.13 10.36
C VAL A 161 -9.67 6.31 10.69
N GLY A 162 -9.80 6.88 11.89
CA GLY A 162 -8.93 7.93 12.38
C GLY A 162 -7.46 7.51 12.51
N ASN A 163 -7.19 6.25 12.86
CA ASN A 163 -5.82 5.74 12.93
C ASN A 163 -5.23 5.53 11.53
N LEU A 164 -6.02 4.99 10.59
CA LEU A 164 -5.61 4.83 9.18
C LEU A 164 -5.27 6.20 8.57
N GLY A 165 -6.14 7.19 8.79
CA GLY A 165 -5.93 8.56 8.35
C GLY A 165 -4.72 9.23 9.00
N ALA A 166 -4.51 9.03 10.31
CA ALA A 166 -3.35 9.57 11.02
C ALA A 166 -2.02 9.01 10.49
N ALA A 167 -1.92 7.68 10.33
CA ALA A 167 -0.73 7.03 9.78
C ALA A 167 -0.43 7.51 8.36
N ALA A 168 -1.45 7.56 7.48
CA ALA A 168 -1.30 8.05 6.11
C ALA A 168 -0.90 9.54 6.06
N GLY A 169 -1.50 10.38 6.91
CA GLY A 169 -1.18 11.80 7.00
C GLY A 169 0.25 12.06 7.46
N GLN A 170 0.72 11.32 8.48
CA GLN A 170 2.10 11.39 8.96
C GLN A 170 3.10 10.96 7.89
N MET A 171 2.81 9.85 7.18
CA MET A 171 3.65 9.37 6.08
C MET A 171 3.74 10.43 4.97
N LEU A 172 2.61 11.00 4.54
CA LEU A 172 2.60 12.04 3.52
C LEU A 172 3.39 13.27 3.98
N GLN A 173 3.17 13.76 5.20
CA GLN A 173 3.94 14.88 5.75
C GLN A 173 5.46 14.61 5.75
N ARG A 174 5.90 13.37 5.93
CA ARG A 174 7.32 13.00 5.84
C ARG A 174 7.84 12.97 4.42
N CYS A 175 7.05 12.44 3.47
CA CYS A 175 7.36 12.60 2.05
C CYS A 175 7.52 14.09 1.70
N GLU A 176 6.69 14.96 2.28
CA GLU A 176 6.77 16.40 2.08
C GLU A 176 8.03 17.04 2.66
N ARG A 177 8.52 16.55 3.79
CA ARG A 177 9.80 16.99 4.34
C ARG A 177 10.96 16.61 3.42
N VAL A 178 11.00 15.37 2.93
CA VAL A 178 12.06 14.90 2.02
C VAL A 178 12.11 15.74 0.75
N SER A 179 10.96 15.92 0.09
CA SER A 179 10.85 16.66 -1.16
C SER A 179 11.15 18.15 -1.03
N SER A 180 10.95 18.74 0.17
CA SER A 180 11.30 20.14 0.44
C SER A 180 12.82 20.39 0.43
N VAL A 181 13.62 19.33 0.57
CA VAL A 181 15.09 19.38 0.58
C VAL A 181 15.68 18.90 -0.74
N VAL A 182 15.14 17.84 -1.32
CA VAL A 182 15.62 17.23 -2.56
C VAL A 182 14.43 16.83 -3.42
N PRO A 183 14.42 17.08 -4.76
CA PRO A 183 13.36 16.58 -5.62
C PRO A 183 13.12 15.08 -5.40
N ALA A 184 11.89 14.73 -5.07
CA ALA A 184 11.50 13.38 -4.70
C ALA A 184 10.16 13.01 -5.33
N ARG A 185 10.04 11.74 -5.69
CA ARG A 185 8.79 11.13 -6.14
C ARG A 185 8.65 9.75 -5.54
N PHE A 186 7.45 9.22 -5.53
CA PHE A 186 7.22 7.84 -5.12
C PHE A 186 7.88 6.87 -6.08
N LEU A 187 8.16 5.65 -5.60
CA LEU A 187 8.74 4.58 -6.41
C LEU A 187 7.84 4.24 -7.60
N GLU A 188 8.41 4.25 -8.81
CA GLU A 188 7.70 3.92 -10.05
C GLU A 188 8.29 2.69 -10.77
N VAL A 189 9.02 1.84 -10.02
CA VAL A 189 9.60 0.62 -10.56
C VAL A 189 8.48 -0.34 -10.99
N PRO A 190 8.46 -0.81 -12.26
CA PRO A 190 7.39 -1.68 -12.74
C PRO A 190 7.26 -2.97 -11.92
N GLY A 191 6.03 -3.26 -11.48
CA GLY A 191 5.70 -4.42 -10.68
C GLY A 191 5.83 -4.24 -9.16
N GLU A 192 6.33 -3.09 -8.71
CA GLU A 192 6.63 -2.81 -7.30
C GLU A 192 5.61 -1.87 -6.67
N TRP A 193 5.61 -1.87 -5.34
CA TRP A 193 4.76 -1.02 -4.53
C TRP A 193 5.51 0.24 -4.12
N ALA A 194 4.79 1.35 -4.04
CA ALA A 194 5.30 2.64 -3.57
C ALA A 194 4.91 2.93 -2.13
N VAL A 195 3.79 2.35 -1.67
CA VAL A 195 3.24 2.51 -0.33
C VAL A 195 2.82 1.15 0.22
N ILE A 196 3.12 0.92 1.49
CA ILE A 196 2.79 -0.30 2.20
C ILE A 196 2.23 0.07 3.59
N GLY A 197 1.02 -0.34 3.89
CA GLY A 197 0.39 -0.21 5.20
C GLY A 197 0.45 -1.53 5.96
N SER A 198 0.96 -1.48 7.19
CA SER A 198 1.06 -2.63 8.10
C SER A 198 0.42 -2.33 9.46
N VAL A 199 -0.11 -3.37 10.11
CA VAL A 199 -0.60 -3.34 11.49
C VAL A 199 0.35 -4.17 12.34
N CYS A 200 0.97 -3.54 13.34
CA CYS A 200 1.93 -4.19 14.21
C CYS A 200 1.48 -4.09 15.67
N ARG A 201 1.55 -5.20 16.41
CA ARG A 201 1.44 -5.19 17.88
C ARG A 201 2.64 -4.46 18.48
N ASN A 202 2.54 -4.04 19.73
CA ASN A 202 3.69 -3.54 20.50
C ASN A 202 4.79 -4.61 20.55
N GLY A 203 6.02 -4.25 20.16
CA GLY A 203 7.17 -5.16 19.96
C GLY A 203 7.01 -6.11 18.77
N GLY A 204 6.04 -5.84 17.88
CA GLY A 204 5.77 -6.64 16.69
C GLY A 204 6.44 -6.07 15.45
N THR A 205 6.69 -6.93 14.47
CA THR A 205 7.38 -6.58 13.23
C THR A 205 6.53 -6.87 11.99
N ALA A 206 6.70 -6.07 10.95
CA ALA A 206 6.27 -6.37 9.58
C ALA A 206 7.50 -6.45 8.66
N GLY A 207 7.41 -7.25 7.59
CA GLY A 207 8.55 -7.45 6.70
C GLY A 207 8.14 -7.76 5.27
N TRP A 208 8.92 -7.22 4.34
CA TRP A 208 8.73 -7.34 2.89
C TRP A 208 10.04 -7.75 2.27
N ARG A 209 10.01 -8.66 1.29
CA ARG A 209 11.21 -9.24 0.67
C ARG A 209 11.09 -9.25 -0.84
N ASP A 210 12.18 -9.54 -1.53
CA ASP A 210 12.29 -9.55 -2.99
C ASP A 210 11.87 -8.20 -3.62
N MET A 211 12.01 -7.11 -2.86
CA MET A 211 11.65 -5.77 -3.32
C MET A 211 12.67 -5.23 -4.30
N LYS A 212 12.20 -4.49 -5.31
CA LYS A 212 13.08 -3.79 -6.26
C LYS A 212 12.95 -2.30 -6.09
N PHE A 213 14.08 -1.65 -5.91
CA PHE A 213 14.14 -0.20 -5.86
C PHE A 213 14.62 0.43 -7.17
N GLY A 214 15.03 -0.35 -8.18
CA GLY A 214 15.67 0.20 -9.38
C GLY A 214 17.06 0.77 -9.07
N SER A 215 17.55 1.70 -9.88
CA SER A 215 18.86 2.34 -9.67
C SER A 215 18.75 3.80 -9.23
N GLY A 216 19.58 4.22 -8.29
CA GLY A 216 19.67 5.63 -7.86
C GLY A 216 19.59 5.81 -6.34
N ARG A 217 19.40 7.05 -5.89
CA ARG A 217 19.18 7.35 -4.46
C ARG A 217 17.73 7.06 -4.08
N ARG A 218 17.54 6.51 -2.89
CA ARG A 218 16.25 6.09 -2.36
C ARG A 218 16.10 6.59 -0.95
N VAL A 219 14.86 6.93 -0.61
CA VAL A 219 14.48 7.26 0.75
C VAL A 219 13.27 6.40 1.13
N VAL A 220 13.29 5.83 2.33
CA VAL A 220 12.12 5.18 2.93
C VAL A 220 11.69 5.99 4.14
N VAL A 221 10.41 6.31 4.23
CA VAL A 221 9.84 6.98 5.41
C VAL A 221 8.62 6.20 5.89
N THR A 222 8.42 6.14 7.20
CA THR A 222 7.16 5.63 7.77
C THR A 222 6.24 6.75 8.22
N GLY A 223 5.00 6.46 8.51
CA GLY A 223 4.09 7.29 9.29
C GLY A 223 3.22 6.38 10.13
N ALA A 224 3.34 6.48 11.45
CA ALA A 224 2.59 5.65 12.38
C ALA A 224 1.38 6.41 12.95
N ASP A 225 0.35 5.67 13.39
CA ASP A 225 -0.76 6.26 14.12
C ASP A 225 -0.36 6.76 15.53
N SER A 226 -1.29 7.40 16.22
CA SER A 226 -1.04 8.05 17.52
C SER A 226 -0.72 7.10 18.69
N HIS A 227 -0.85 5.78 18.51
CA HIS A 227 -0.44 4.78 19.50
C HIS A 227 1.07 4.57 19.52
N SER A 228 1.75 4.82 18.40
CA SER A 228 3.20 4.63 18.30
C SER A 228 3.97 5.62 19.18
N ARG A 229 5.06 5.12 19.76
CA ARG A 229 6.05 5.90 20.52
C ARG A 229 7.48 5.63 20.06
N ASP A 230 7.67 4.60 19.26
CA ASP A 230 8.96 4.12 18.80
C ASP A 230 8.70 3.21 17.59
N THR A 231 9.28 3.52 16.44
CA THR A 231 9.11 2.76 15.20
C THR A 231 10.45 2.68 14.52
N ASP A 232 10.88 1.47 14.18
CA ASP A 232 12.22 1.26 13.67
C ASP A 232 12.11 0.77 12.21
N LEU A 233 13.12 1.12 11.42
CA LEU A 233 13.27 0.65 10.05
C LEU A 233 14.61 -0.04 9.86
N ARG A 234 14.61 -1.17 9.15
CA ARG A 234 15.84 -1.79 8.67
C ARG A 234 15.68 -2.24 7.23
N LEU A 235 16.71 -1.99 6.42
CA LEU A 235 16.81 -2.48 5.07
C LEU A 235 18.02 -3.41 4.94
N THR A 236 17.79 -4.59 4.39
CA THR A 236 18.84 -5.56 4.08
C THR A 236 18.81 -5.94 2.60
N ARG A 237 19.94 -6.44 2.08
CA ARG A 237 20.02 -6.98 0.72
C ARG A 237 19.76 -8.48 0.71
N ASP A 238 18.92 -8.93 -0.22
CA ASP A 238 18.58 -10.34 -0.44
C ASP A 238 19.65 -11.07 -1.26
N ASN A 239 20.90 -11.06 -0.78
CA ASN A 239 22.05 -11.68 -1.44
C ASN A 239 22.49 -13.01 -0.77
N GLY A 240 21.61 -13.64 0.00
CA GLY A 240 21.90 -14.85 0.77
C GLY A 240 22.67 -14.62 2.07
N SER A 241 23.39 -13.50 2.21
CA SER A 241 24.04 -13.08 3.47
C SER A 241 23.17 -12.15 4.32
N GLY A 242 22.13 -11.55 3.73
CA GLY A 242 21.24 -10.60 4.44
C GLY A 242 21.98 -9.34 4.87
N SER A 243 22.98 -8.90 4.09
CA SER A 243 23.82 -7.77 4.46
C SER A 243 22.98 -6.51 4.63
N GLU A 244 23.13 -5.86 5.78
CA GLU A 244 22.49 -4.59 6.09
C GLU A 244 22.89 -3.51 5.08
N VAL A 245 21.89 -2.71 4.70
CA VAL A 245 22.04 -1.58 3.78
C VAL A 245 21.94 -0.29 4.57
N ASP A 246 20.94 -0.19 5.45
CA ASP A 246 20.67 0.96 6.31
C ASP A 246 19.73 0.55 7.44
N GLU A 247 19.79 1.24 8.57
CA GLU A 247 18.86 1.09 9.69
C GLU A 247 18.64 2.41 10.43
N ASP A 248 17.46 2.54 11.02
CA ASP A 248 17.04 3.62 11.92
C ASP A 248 16.37 2.95 13.11
N ASP A 249 17.08 2.94 14.24
CA ASP A 249 16.72 2.30 15.51
C ASP A 249 16.72 3.31 16.68
N GLU A 250 16.73 4.61 16.33
CA GLU A 250 16.57 5.68 17.29
C GLU A 250 15.23 5.57 18.01
N SER A 251 15.20 5.94 19.30
CA SER A 251 13.98 5.90 20.11
C SER A 251 12.98 7.01 19.75
N ASP A 252 12.45 6.98 18.54
CA ASP A 252 11.49 7.92 17.99
C ASP A 252 10.49 7.26 17.03
N ASN A 253 9.50 8.01 16.59
CA ASN A 253 8.46 7.50 15.71
C ASN A 253 8.63 7.95 14.26
N GLU A 254 9.81 8.46 13.91
CA GLU A 254 10.17 9.16 12.67
C GLU A 254 11.25 8.48 11.81
N PRO A 255 11.32 7.14 11.74
CA PRO A 255 12.47 6.50 11.12
C PRO A 255 12.54 6.79 9.63
N VAL A 256 13.75 7.00 9.14
CA VAL A 256 14.07 7.28 7.75
C VAL A 256 15.31 6.50 7.30
N LEU A 257 15.21 5.86 6.13
CA LEU A 257 16.38 5.23 5.50
C LEU A 257 16.78 6.03 4.26
N GLU A 258 18.08 6.23 4.06
CA GLU A 258 18.65 6.81 2.83
C GLU A 258 19.76 5.93 2.26
N PHE A 259 19.58 5.45 1.03
CA PHE A 259 20.53 4.54 0.42
C PHE A 259 20.63 4.69 -1.10
N ARG A 260 21.64 4.05 -1.69
CA ARG A 260 21.77 3.92 -3.15
C ARG A 260 21.49 2.50 -3.59
N SER A 261 20.49 2.33 -4.46
CA SER A 261 20.08 1.04 -5.00
C SER A 261 20.65 0.79 -6.40
N ARG A 262 20.68 -0.50 -6.79
CA ARG A 262 20.96 -0.96 -8.16
C ARG A 262 19.80 -1.81 -8.66
N SER A 263 19.48 -1.70 -9.94
CA SER A 263 18.36 -2.43 -10.58
C SER A 263 18.46 -3.96 -10.51
N SER A 264 19.64 -4.51 -10.31
CA SER A 264 19.87 -5.96 -10.17
C SER A 264 19.71 -6.46 -8.73
N ASP A 265 19.74 -5.57 -7.74
CA ASP A 265 19.64 -5.97 -6.34
C ASP A 265 18.18 -6.23 -5.94
N ARG A 266 18.04 -7.04 -4.90
CA ARG A 266 16.79 -7.32 -4.18
C ARG A 266 16.97 -6.99 -2.72
N TYR A 267 15.89 -6.57 -2.08
CA TYR A 267 15.94 -6.02 -0.73
C TYR A 267 14.81 -6.57 0.13
N SER A 268 15.12 -6.69 1.42
CA SER A 268 14.13 -6.91 2.47
C SER A 268 14.01 -5.68 3.35
N LEU A 269 12.79 -5.15 3.45
CA LEU A 269 12.41 -4.06 4.33
C LEU A 269 11.74 -4.62 5.59
N HIS A 270 12.23 -4.21 6.74
CA HIS A 270 11.71 -4.57 8.05
C HIS A 270 11.23 -3.31 8.77
N ILE A 271 10.06 -3.43 9.40
CA ILE A 271 9.42 -2.38 10.17
C ILE A 271 9.13 -2.96 11.55
N GLU A 272 9.50 -2.25 12.61
CA GLU A 272 9.20 -2.66 13.98
C GLU A 272 8.35 -1.59 14.68
N ASN A 273 7.32 -2.03 15.40
CA ASN A 273 6.61 -1.18 16.34
C ASN A 273 7.23 -1.37 17.73
N ALA A 274 8.45 -0.84 17.91
CA ALA A 274 9.29 -1.14 19.07
C ALA A 274 8.62 -0.79 20.40
N ARG A 275 7.85 0.30 20.42
CA ARG A 275 7.06 0.71 21.60
C ARG A 275 5.79 1.45 21.19
N SER A 276 4.67 0.96 21.71
CA SER A 276 3.37 1.61 21.53
C SER A 276 2.43 1.36 22.72
N SER A 277 1.31 2.09 22.78
CA SER A 277 0.22 1.83 23.72
C SER A 277 -0.76 0.75 23.27
N GLY A 278 -0.58 0.19 22.06
CA GLY A 278 -1.50 -0.78 21.46
C GLY A 278 -1.03 -1.25 20.08
N ALA A 279 -1.91 -1.96 19.35
CA ALA A 279 -1.63 -2.22 17.94
C ALA A 279 -1.59 -0.89 17.17
N THR A 280 -0.62 -0.76 16.28
CA THR A 280 -0.29 0.47 15.56
C THR A 280 -0.36 0.22 14.07
N ILE A 281 -0.98 1.14 13.36
CA ILE A 281 -0.94 1.22 11.91
C ILE A 281 0.30 2.00 11.50
N ILE A 282 1.11 1.43 10.62
CA ILE A 282 2.33 2.04 10.07
C ILE A 282 2.21 2.06 8.55
N MET A 283 2.20 3.26 7.97
CA MET A 283 2.21 3.48 6.52
C MET A 283 3.63 3.81 6.08
N THR A 284 4.20 3.04 5.16
CA THR A 284 5.57 3.20 4.69
C THR A 284 5.59 3.61 3.24
N ALA A 285 6.30 4.69 2.93
CA ALA A 285 6.49 5.21 1.58
C ALA A 285 7.92 4.94 1.10
N LEU A 286 8.02 4.59 -0.18
CA LEU A 286 9.27 4.30 -0.88
C LEU A 286 9.45 5.39 -1.92
N LEU A 287 10.55 6.15 -1.82
CA LEU A 287 10.80 7.35 -2.62
C LEU A 287 12.03 7.17 -3.50
N GLU A 288 11.93 7.68 -4.72
CA GLU A 288 13.06 7.99 -5.59
C GLU A 288 13.44 9.45 -5.38
N VAL A 289 14.71 9.73 -5.11
CA VAL A 289 15.21 11.10 -4.94
C VAL A 289 16.30 11.39 -5.97
N GLU A 290 16.30 12.62 -6.49
CA GLU A 290 17.32 13.07 -7.44
C GLU A 290 18.69 13.24 -6.78
N ASN A 291 19.75 13.27 -7.60
CA ASN A 291 21.11 13.48 -7.10
C ASN A 291 21.39 14.95 -6.82
#